data_AF-A0A1H9T6Q5-F1
#
_entry.id   AF-A0A1H9T6Q5-F1
#
_cell.length_a   1.000
_cell.length_b   1.000
_cell.length_c   1.000
_cell.angle_alpha   90.00
_cell.angle_beta   90.00
_cell.angle_gamma   90.00
#
_symmetry.space_group_name_H-M   'P 1'
#
loop_
_entity.id
_entity.type
_entity.pdbx_description
1 polymer ?
#
loop_
_entity_poly.entity_id
_entity_poly.type
_entity_poly.pdbx_seq_one_letter_code
_entity_poly.pdbx_strand_id
1 'polypeptide(L)'
;MSNGTYDKYMKAFLHIFTNHSKLKNYLTEEYVDLHDSFIDVERLQRDSKTWSRSEKFLLELALHVYTNNKNIDINEIDILDHKNKMIVRKAFEIRFGW
;
A
#
# COMPACT_ATOMS: atom_id res chain seq x y z
N MET A 1 11.01 2.47 22.19
CA MET A 1 12.09 2.82 21.24
C MET A 1 11.47 2.90 19.85
N SER A 2 11.71 4.02 19.15
CA SER A 2 11.18 4.51 17.84
C SER A 2 9.66 4.43 17.56
N ASN A 3 8.85 5.19 18.30
CA ASN A 3 7.42 5.38 17.99
C ASN A 3 7.14 6.19 16.70
N GLY A 4 8.14 6.84 16.10
CA GLY A 4 7.93 7.68 14.89
C GLY A 4 8.15 6.95 13.56
N THR A 5 9.01 5.91 13.53
CA THR A 5 9.35 5.25 12.27
C THR A 5 8.26 4.26 11.87
N TYR A 6 7.78 3.42 12.78
CA TYR A 6 6.70 2.45 12.52
C TYR A 6 5.42 3.15 12.03
N ASP A 7 5.13 4.29 12.66
CA ASP A 7 3.99 5.15 12.36
C ASP A 7 3.95 5.60 10.88
N LYS A 8 5.08 6.00 10.29
CA LYS A 8 5.10 6.41 8.86
C LYS A 8 4.96 5.26 7.86
N TYR A 9 5.38 4.04 8.19
CA TYR A 9 5.12 2.86 7.34
C TYR A 9 3.62 2.57 7.28
N MET A 10 3.00 2.46 8.46
CA MET A 10 1.57 2.15 8.57
C MET A 10 0.73 3.28 7.99
N LYS A 11 1.06 4.55 8.24
CA LYS A 11 0.36 5.70 7.64
C LYS A 11 0.42 5.71 6.12
N ALA A 12 1.56 5.38 5.51
CA ALA A 12 1.69 5.32 4.06
C ALA A 12 0.87 4.16 3.46
N PHE A 13 0.94 2.98 4.09
CA PHE A 13 0.12 1.82 3.74
C PHE A 13 -1.39 2.14 3.80
N LEU A 14 -1.85 2.67 4.93
CA LEU A 14 -3.24 3.05 5.16
C LEU A 14 -3.71 4.13 4.19
N HIS A 15 -2.85 5.10 3.86
CA HIS A 15 -3.18 6.13 2.89
C HIS A 15 -3.51 5.52 1.52
N ILE A 16 -2.68 4.59 1.02
CA ILE A 16 -2.90 3.92 -0.26
C ILE A 16 -4.22 3.14 -0.23
N PHE A 17 -4.42 2.32 0.80
CA PHE A 17 -5.62 1.51 0.91
C PHE A 17 -6.90 2.35 1.03
N THR A 18 -6.89 3.37 1.89
CA THR A 18 -8.07 4.21 2.16
C THR A 18 -8.52 4.99 0.92
N ASN A 19 -7.57 5.47 0.10
CA ASN A 19 -7.87 6.38 -1.00
C ASN A 19 -8.09 5.66 -2.35
N HIS A 20 -7.69 4.40 -2.48
CA HIS A 20 -7.91 3.62 -3.69
C HIS A 20 -9.26 2.86 -3.64
N SER A 21 -10.06 2.97 -4.69
CA SER A 21 -11.44 2.45 -4.74
C SER A 21 -11.54 0.94 -4.54
N LYS A 22 -10.56 0.17 -5.04
CA LYS A 22 -10.47 -1.28 -4.87
C LYS A 22 -9.89 -1.67 -3.52
N LEU A 23 -8.78 -1.04 -3.12
CA LEU A 23 -7.99 -1.48 -1.96
C LEU A 23 -8.70 -1.20 -0.64
N LYS A 24 -9.49 -0.13 -0.56
CA LYS A 24 -10.28 0.18 0.65
C LYS A 24 -11.19 -0.96 1.08
N ASN A 25 -11.65 -1.78 0.13
CA ASN A 25 -12.53 -2.93 0.42
C ASN A 25 -11.77 -4.09 1.09
N TYR A 26 -10.45 -4.02 1.15
CA TYR A 26 -9.57 -4.98 1.82
C TYR A 26 -9.01 -4.43 3.15
N LEU A 27 -9.44 -3.24 3.59
CA LEU A 27 -9.23 -2.77 4.97
C LEU A 27 -10.26 -3.41 5.90
N THR A 28 -10.12 -4.71 6.11
CA THR A 28 -10.96 -5.49 7.02
C THR A 28 -10.05 -6.30 7.93
N GLU A 29 -10.53 -6.67 9.12
CA GLU A 29 -9.77 -7.46 10.10
C GLU A 29 -9.28 -8.80 9.53
N GLU A 30 -9.92 -9.31 8.47
CA GLU A 30 -9.52 -10.53 7.77
C GLU A 30 -8.21 -10.38 6.97
N TYR A 31 -7.88 -9.16 6.51
CA TYR A 31 -6.70 -8.88 5.69
C TYR A 31 -5.69 -7.98 6.38
N VAL A 32 -6.17 -7.06 7.21
CA VAL A 32 -5.39 -6.04 7.91
C VAL A 32 -5.94 -5.92 9.33
N ASP A 33 -5.20 -6.47 10.29
CA ASP A 33 -5.46 -6.28 11.71
C ASP A 33 -4.56 -5.14 12.22
N LEU A 34 -5.18 -3.99 12.46
CA LEU A 34 -4.49 -2.80 12.96
C LEU A 34 -4.19 -2.87 14.45
N HIS A 35 -4.91 -3.71 15.21
CA HIS A 35 -4.66 -3.90 16.63
C HIS A 35 -3.40 -4.73 16.84
N ASP A 36 -3.28 -5.83 16.10
CA ASP A 36 -2.15 -6.75 16.19
C ASP A 36 -1.03 -6.45 15.18
N SER A 37 -1.17 -5.35 14.42
CA SER A 37 -0.22 -4.92 13.38
C SER A 37 0.08 -6.02 12.35
N PHE A 38 -0.93 -6.80 12.01
CA PHE A 38 -0.85 -7.93 11.09
C PHE A 38 -1.44 -7.57 9.72
N ILE A 39 -0.76 -8.04 8.67
CA ILE A 39 -1.21 -7.89 7.28
C ILE A 39 -1.05 -9.26 6.60
N ASP A 40 -2.14 -9.82 6.09
CA ASP A 40 -2.11 -11.08 5.34
C ASP A 40 -1.64 -10.84 3.90
N VAL A 41 -0.33 -10.76 3.74
CA VAL A 41 0.33 -10.49 2.46
C VAL A 41 0.01 -11.57 1.42
N GLU A 42 0.04 -12.83 1.82
CA GLU A 42 -0.15 -13.96 0.90
C GLU A 42 -1.57 -13.98 0.34
N ARG A 43 -2.56 -13.75 1.20
CA ARG A 43 -3.96 -13.69 0.78
C ARG A 43 -4.23 -12.49 -0.11
N LEU A 44 -3.73 -11.30 0.24
CA LEU A 44 -3.83 -10.11 -0.61
C LEU A 44 -3.25 -10.36 -2.01
N GLN A 45 -2.09 -11.02 -2.10
CA GLN A 45 -1.48 -11.37 -3.38
C GLN A 45 -2.26 -12.43 -4.16
N ARG A 46 -2.81 -13.43 -3.46
CA ARG A 46 -3.64 -14.46 -4.09
C ARG A 46 -4.89 -13.85 -4.72
N ASP A 47 -5.56 -12.97 -3.99
CA ASP A 47 -6.81 -12.36 -4.42
C ASP A 47 -6.58 -11.29 -5.49
N SER A 48 -5.39 -10.69 -5.52
CA SER A 48 -5.02 -9.70 -6.53
C SER A 48 -4.69 -10.27 -7.90
N LYS A 49 -4.60 -11.61 -8.06
CA LYS A 49 -4.27 -12.26 -9.34
C LYS A 49 -5.15 -11.80 -10.51
N THR A 50 -6.43 -11.53 -10.27
CA THR A 50 -7.39 -11.09 -11.29
C THR A 50 -7.55 -9.58 -11.41
N TRP A 51 -6.85 -8.81 -10.58
CA TRP A 51 -6.95 -7.34 -10.60
C TRP A 51 -6.22 -6.77 -11.81
N SER A 52 -6.56 -5.53 -12.15
CA SER A 52 -5.86 -4.74 -13.15
C SER A 52 -4.40 -4.50 -12.78
N ARG A 53 -3.58 -4.15 -13.77
CA ARG A 53 -2.15 -3.83 -13.57
C ARG A 53 -1.96 -2.68 -12.57
N SER A 54 -2.75 -1.62 -12.69
CA SER A 54 -2.74 -0.47 -11.75
C SER A 54 -3.08 -0.89 -10.31
N GLU A 55 -4.10 -1.73 -10.13
CA GLU A 55 -4.50 -2.22 -8.81
C GLU A 55 -3.42 -3.10 -8.17
N LYS A 56 -2.82 -4.00 -8.95
CA LYS A 56 -1.70 -4.85 -8.51
C LYS A 56 -0.51 -4.01 -8.09
N PHE A 57 -0.13 -3.03 -8.92
CA PHE A 57 0.98 -2.12 -8.62
C PHE A 57 0.74 -1.37 -7.30
N LEU A 58 -0.45 -0.80 -7.09
CA LEU A 58 -0.74 -0.07 -5.84
C LEU A 58 -0.73 -0.99 -4.61
N LEU A 59 -1.19 -2.23 -4.73
CA LEU A 59 -1.07 -3.21 -3.66
C LEU A 59 0.40 -3.53 -3.36
N GLU A 60 1.21 -3.81 -4.39
CA GLU A 60 2.62 -4.10 -4.25
C GLU A 60 3.39 -2.93 -3.65
N LEU A 61 3.07 -1.72 -4.07
CA LEU A 61 3.60 -0.49 -3.51
C LEU A 61 3.23 -0.35 -2.03
N ALA A 62 1.96 -0.55 -1.67
CA ALA A 62 1.52 -0.49 -0.27
C ALA A 62 2.29 -1.50 0.61
N LEU A 63 2.44 -2.73 0.13
CA LEU A 63 3.20 -3.77 0.81
C LEU A 63 4.70 -3.43 0.87
N HIS A 64 5.26 -2.82 -0.17
CA HIS A 64 6.65 -2.36 -0.19
C HIS A 64 6.89 -1.26 0.84
N VAL A 65 6.05 -0.23 0.88
CA VAL A 65 6.20 0.88 1.84
C VAL A 65 5.99 0.44 3.29
N TYR A 66 5.31 -0.69 3.53
CA TYR A 66 5.14 -1.28 4.86
C TYR A 66 6.29 -2.21 5.26
N THR A 67 6.60 -3.21 4.42
CA THR A 67 7.52 -4.30 4.78
C THR A 67 8.97 -4.04 4.41
N ASN A 68 9.24 -3.09 3.51
CA ASN A 68 10.56 -2.83 2.91
C ASN A 68 11.18 -4.04 2.16
N ASN A 69 10.42 -5.11 1.93
CA ASN A 69 10.94 -6.41 1.43
C ASN A 69 10.52 -6.77 0.00
N LYS A 70 9.58 -6.03 -0.60
CA LYS A 70 9.18 -6.26 -2.00
C LYS A 70 9.98 -5.39 -2.95
N ASN A 71 10.66 -5.98 -3.93
CA ASN A 71 11.14 -5.21 -5.08
C ASN A 71 9.92 -4.84 -5.94
N ILE A 72 9.71 -3.53 -6.13
CA ILE A 72 8.70 -2.99 -7.03
C ILE A 72 9.41 -2.29 -8.18
N ASP A 73 8.86 -2.39 -9.38
CA ASP A 73 9.29 -1.55 -10.50
C ASP A 73 8.56 -0.21 -10.41
N ILE A 74 9.28 0.85 -10.02
CA ILE A 74 8.69 2.18 -9.86
C ILE A 74 8.27 2.81 -11.20
N ASN A 75 8.78 2.32 -12.33
CA ASN A 75 8.37 2.80 -13.66
C ASN A 75 6.90 2.45 -13.94
N GLU A 76 6.32 1.49 -13.22
CA GLU A 76 4.89 1.19 -13.26
C GLU A 76 4.02 2.34 -12.71
N ILE A 77 4.59 3.42 -12.15
CA ILE A 77 3.80 4.63 -11.88
C ILE A 77 3.23 5.22 -13.17
N ASP A 78 3.88 5.04 -14.32
CA ASP A 78 3.46 5.65 -15.59
C ASP A 78 2.10 5.15 -16.06
N ILE A 79 1.75 3.90 -15.74
CA ILE A 79 0.46 3.28 -16.10
C ILE A 79 -0.72 3.81 -15.26
N LEU A 80 -0.44 4.55 -14.19
CA LEU A 80 -1.46 5.08 -13.31
C LEU A 80 -2.16 6.31 -13.90
N ASP A 81 -3.46 6.42 -13.64
CA ASP A 81 -4.20 7.65 -13.86
C ASP A 81 -3.75 8.76 -12.89
N HIS A 82 -4.21 9.99 -13.14
CA HIS A 82 -3.85 11.14 -12.32
C HIS A 82 -4.21 10.94 -10.83
N LYS A 83 -5.36 10.33 -10.53
CA LYS A 83 -5.82 10.14 -9.15
C LYS A 83 -4.88 9.17 -8.41
N ASN A 84 -4.55 8.06 -9.05
CA ASN A 84 -3.66 7.05 -8.48
C ASN A 84 -2.23 7.58 -8.34
N LYS A 85 -1.75 8.42 -9.27
CA LYS A 85 -0.47 9.14 -9.13
C LYS A 85 -0.44 10.04 -7.89
N MET A 86 -1.53 10.73 -7.59
CA MET A 86 -1.63 11.56 -6.37
C MET A 86 -1.58 10.73 -5.09
N ILE A 87 -2.21 9.54 -5.08
CA ILE A 87 -2.13 8.60 -3.95
C ILE A 87 -0.67 8.16 -3.73
N VAL A 88 0.02 7.75 -4.80
CA VAL A 88 1.43 7.34 -4.73
C VAL A 88 2.31 8.46 -4.20
N ARG A 89 2.17 9.67 -4.77
CA ARG A 89 2.93 10.84 -4.34
C ARG A 89 2.74 11.09 -2.84
N LYS A 90 1.50 11.11 -2.36
CA LYS A 90 1.23 11.39 -0.94
C LYS A 90 1.73 10.27 -0.03
N ALA A 91 1.66 9.02 -0.46
CA ALA A 91 2.26 7.91 0.27
C ALA A 91 3.78 8.06 0.42
N PHE A 92 4.47 8.53 -0.62
CA PHE A 92 5.91 8.83 -0.57
C PHE A 92 6.24 10.01 0.34
N GLU A 93 5.45 11.10 0.29
CA GLU A 93 5.58 12.21 1.24
C GLU A 93 5.48 11.72 2.69
N ILE A 94 4.50 10.87 3.01
CA ILE A 94 4.33 10.28 4.34
C ILE A 94 5.54 9.39 4.71
N ARG A 95 5.97 8.52 3.79
CA ARG A 95 6.99 7.50 4.03
C ARG A 95 8.40 8.07 4.17
N PHE A 96 8.73 9.06 3.34
CA PHE A 96 10.08 9.59 3.18
C PHE A 96 10.24 11.03 3.71
N GLY A 97 9.14 11.72 4.01
CA GLY A 97 9.18 13.07 4.59
C GLY A 97 9.61 14.15 3.59
N TRP A 98 9.29 13.95 2.30
CA TRP A 98 9.51 14.95 1.26
C TRP A 98 8.49 16.08 1.33
#